data_AF-A0A5N6NA67-F1
#
_entry.id   AF-A0A5N6NA67-F1
#
_cell.length_a   1.000
_cell.length_b   1.000
_cell.length_c   1.000
_cell.angle_alpha   90.00
_cell.angle_beta   90.00
_cell.angle_gamma   90.00
#
_symmetry.space_group_name_H-M   'P 1'
#
loop_
_entity.id
_entity.type
_entity.pdbx_description
1 polymer ?
#
loop_
_entity_poly.entity_id
_entity_poly.type
_entity_poly.pdbx_seq_one_letter_code
_entity_poly.pdbx_strand_id
1 'polypeptide(L)'
;MWKWEQISMDFVTKLPRTPSGCDTIWVIVDRLTKSAHFLAIKETDKMEKLTRIYIKEVVARHGVPISIISDRDARFTSNFWKSLHKSLGTRLDMSTAYHPQTDGQSERTIQTLEDMLRACVIDFGDSWENHLPLVEFSYNNSYHTSIQAAPFEALYGRKCRSPVCWAEIGDNQITGPELVHETTEKIVQIRNRMAAARDRQKSYADKHRKPLEFQVGDRVLLKVSPWKGVIRFGKRGKLSPRYVGPFEILKRIGPVAYQLKLPDELSGVQDVFHVSNLKKCLSDETLIVPLEEIQVDEQLRFIEEPAEIMDREVKQLKQSKIPIVKVRWNSRRGPEFTWEREDQMMKKYPHLFKTTATNTESAR
;
A
#
# COMPACT_ATOMS: atom_id res chain seq x y z
N MET A 1 -25.74 -6.55 -8.16
CA MET A 1 -24.75 -6.55 -7.07
C MET A 1 -25.37 -7.18 -5.84
N TRP A 2 -25.31 -8.50 -5.78
CA TRP A 2 -25.61 -9.32 -4.63
C TRP A 2 -24.37 -9.47 -3.73
N LYS A 3 -24.55 -10.08 -2.57
CA LYS A 3 -23.49 -10.31 -1.57
C LYS A 3 -22.39 -11.16 -2.19
N TRP A 4 -21.13 -10.79 -1.97
CA TRP A 4 -19.93 -11.50 -2.47
C TRP A 4 -19.79 -11.61 -4.00
N GLU A 5 -20.65 -10.96 -4.80
CA GLU A 5 -20.45 -10.87 -6.25
C GLU A 5 -19.26 -9.99 -6.63
N GLN A 6 -18.96 -8.98 -5.80
CA GLN A 6 -17.86 -8.06 -6.02
C GLN A 6 -17.02 -7.94 -4.76
N ILE A 7 -15.76 -8.37 -4.85
CA ILE A 7 -14.85 -8.34 -3.71
C ILE A 7 -13.62 -7.49 -4.01
N SER A 8 -13.02 -6.95 -2.96
CA SER A 8 -11.70 -6.34 -3.00
C SER A 8 -10.69 -7.21 -2.24
N MET A 9 -9.49 -7.35 -2.78
CA MET A 9 -8.40 -8.11 -2.16
C MET A 9 -7.17 -7.23 -1.98
N ASP A 10 -6.48 -7.40 -0.86
CA ASP A 10 -5.22 -6.73 -0.57
C ASP A 10 -4.31 -7.58 0.33
N PHE A 11 -3.03 -7.22 0.42
CA PHE A 11 -2.05 -7.87 1.28
C PHE A 11 -1.40 -6.88 2.25
N VAL A 12 -1.59 -7.11 3.54
CA VAL A 12 -0.79 -6.44 4.58
C VAL A 12 0.49 -7.23 4.79
N THR A 13 1.56 -6.77 4.14
CA THR A 13 2.88 -7.43 4.15
C THR A 13 3.82 -6.87 5.22
N LYS A 14 5.00 -7.50 5.37
CA LYS A 14 6.10 -7.08 6.26
C LYS A 14 5.73 -7.04 7.74
N LEU A 15 4.88 -7.95 8.18
CA LEU A 15 4.52 -8.10 9.58
C LEU A 15 5.61 -8.90 10.32
N PRO A 16 5.71 -8.76 11.66
CA PRO A 16 6.52 -9.64 12.49
C PRO A 16 6.18 -11.10 12.21
N ARG A 17 7.21 -11.95 12.08
CA ARG A 17 7.03 -13.35 11.74
C ARG A 17 6.49 -14.13 12.94
N THR A 18 5.41 -14.88 12.76
CA THR A 18 4.86 -15.77 13.80
C THR A 18 5.66 -17.07 13.91
N PRO A 19 5.48 -17.88 14.98
CA PRO A 19 6.12 -19.20 15.10
C PRO A 19 5.79 -20.16 13.95
N SER A 20 4.61 -20.04 13.35
CA SER A 20 4.23 -20.83 12.16
C SER A 20 4.94 -20.34 10.88
N GLY A 21 5.56 -19.16 10.94
CA GLY A 21 6.30 -18.51 9.87
C GLY A 21 5.49 -17.55 9.03
N CYS A 22 4.25 -17.21 9.41
CA CYS A 22 3.38 -16.24 8.74
C CYS A 22 3.90 -14.81 8.96
N ASP A 23 3.86 -13.99 7.92
CA ASP A 23 4.40 -12.62 7.88
C ASP A 23 3.50 -11.64 7.11
N THR A 24 2.35 -12.12 6.64
CA THR A 24 1.44 -11.37 5.78
C THR A 24 0.00 -11.73 6.11
N ILE A 25 -0.90 -10.74 6.06
CA ILE A 25 -2.35 -10.94 6.14
C ILE A 25 -2.95 -10.70 4.75
N TRP A 26 -3.67 -11.68 4.23
CA TRP A 26 -4.50 -11.52 3.05
C TRP A 26 -5.89 -11.05 3.47
N VAL A 27 -6.23 -9.84 3.04
CA VAL A 27 -7.49 -9.17 3.32
C VAL A 27 -8.43 -9.36 2.13
N ILE A 28 -9.64 -9.86 2.38
CA ILE A 28 -10.66 -10.04 1.34
C ILE A 28 -11.97 -9.44 1.85
N VAL A 29 -12.53 -8.47 1.13
CA VAL A 29 -13.71 -7.71 1.59
C VAL A 29 -14.81 -7.73 0.54
N ASP A 30 -16.04 -8.08 0.93
CA ASP A 30 -17.23 -7.90 0.10
C ASP A 30 -17.57 -6.42 -0.04
N ARG A 31 -17.66 -5.92 -1.28
CA ARG A 31 -17.87 -4.50 -1.53
C ARG A 31 -19.28 -4.04 -1.17
N LEU A 32 -20.26 -4.94 -1.13
CA LEU A 32 -21.65 -4.64 -0.75
C LEU A 32 -21.84 -4.58 0.77
N THR A 33 -21.58 -5.69 1.46
CA THR A 33 -21.83 -5.84 2.91
C THR A 33 -20.69 -5.36 3.77
N LYS A 34 -19.51 -5.10 3.18
CA LYS A 34 -18.26 -4.79 3.89
C LYS A 34 -17.74 -5.92 4.77
N SER A 35 -18.33 -7.12 4.68
CA SER A 35 -17.85 -8.30 5.41
C SER A 35 -16.46 -8.65 4.92
N ALA A 36 -15.54 -8.94 5.84
CA ALA A 36 -14.15 -9.22 5.54
C ALA A 36 -13.70 -10.59 6.06
N HIS A 37 -12.70 -11.15 5.38
CA HIS A 37 -11.88 -12.27 5.84
C HIS A 37 -10.44 -11.81 6.01
N PHE A 38 -9.81 -12.22 7.12
CA PHE A 38 -8.39 -11.96 7.41
C PHE A 38 -7.62 -13.26 7.49
N LEU A 39 -6.79 -13.55 6.49
CA LEU A 39 -6.13 -14.85 6.36
C LEU A 39 -4.62 -14.69 6.56
N ALA A 40 -4.06 -15.36 7.57
CA ALA A 40 -2.60 -15.42 7.74
C ALA A 40 -1.97 -16.24 6.61
N ILE A 41 -0.97 -15.67 5.94
CA ILE A 41 -0.18 -16.32 4.90
C ILE A 41 1.31 -15.99 5.05
N LYS A 42 2.13 -16.68 4.28
CA LYS A 42 3.55 -16.34 4.11
C LYS A 42 3.74 -15.63 2.79
N GLU A 43 4.60 -14.62 2.75
CA GLU A 43 4.98 -13.94 1.50
C GLU A 43 5.59 -14.94 0.50
N THR A 44 6.26 -15.97 0.99
CA THR A 44 6.86 -17.06 0.20
C THR A 44 5.88 -18.17 -0.19
N ASP A 45 4.59 -18.07 0.17
CA ASP A 45 3.61 -19.11 -0.17
C ASP A 45 3.42 -19.19 -1.69
N LYS A 46 3.49 -20.41 -2.23
CA LYS A 46 3.23 -20.67 -3.64
C LYS A 46 1.78 -20.34 -4.01
N MET A 47 1.55 -19.92 -5.26
CA MET A 47 0.21 -19.62 -5.78
C MET A 47 -0.79 -20.76 -5.58
N GLU A 48 -0.34 -22.02 -5.67
CA GLU A 48 -1.20 -23.19 -5.43
C GLU A 48 -1.76 -23.20 -4.00
N LYS A 49 -0.95 -22.86 -3.00
CA LYS A 49 -1.40 -22.77 -1.60
C LYS A 49 -2.39 -21.61 -1.42
N LEU A 50 -2.10 -20.44 -1.99
CA LEU A 50 -3.03 -19.31 -1.96
C LEU A 50 -4.36 -19.65 -2.62
N THR A 51 -4.34 -20.39 -3.73
CA THR A 51 -5.55 -20.85 -4.43
C THR A 51 -6.37 -21.78 -3.55
N ARG A 52 -5.74 -22.75 -2.87
CA ARG A 52 -6.44 -23.63 -1.92
C ARG A 52 -7.08 -22.85 -0.78
N ILE A 53 -6.38 -21.85 -0.25
CA ILE A 53 -6.92 -20.96 0.80
C ILE A 53 -8.12 -20.17 0.26
N TYR A 54 -7.99 -19.55 -0.91
CA TYR A 54 -9.07 -18.79 -1.55
C TYR A 54 -10.31 -19.64 -1.81
N ILE A 55 -10.13 -20.86 -2.36
CA ILE A 55 -11.24 -21.77 -2.59
C ILE A 55 -11.92 -22.15 -1.28
N LYS A 56 -11.14 -22.48 -0.24
CA LYS A 56 -11.66 -22.90 1.07
C LYS A 56 -12.39 -21.78 1.81
N GLU A 57 -11.82 -20.58 1.83
CA GLU A 57 -12.30 -19.49 2.70
C GLU A 57 -13.29 -18.55 1.99
N VAL A 58 -13.22 -18.46 0.65
CA VAL A 58 -14.11 -17.60 -0.13
C VAL A 58 -15.08 -18.43 -0.95
N VAL A 59 -14.59 -19.23 -1.89
CA VAL A 59 -15.47 -19.90 -2.88
C VAL A 59 -16.42 -20.89 -2.21
N ALA A 60 -15.92 -21.70 -1.27
CA ALA A 60 -16.74 -22.69 -0.57
C ALA A 60 -17.78 -22.06 0.37
N ARG A 61 -17.55 -20.83 0.85
CA ARG A 61 -18.45 -20.14 1.79
C ARG A 61 -19.46 -19.24 1.08
N HIS A 62 -19.03 -18.58 0.01
CA HIS A 62 -19.75 -17.46 -0.60
C HIS A 62 -20.02 -17.62 -2.09
N GLY A 63 -19.44 -18.65 -2.72
CA GLY A 63 -19.48 -18.84 -4.17
C GLY A 63 -18.38 -18.07 -4.90
N VAL A 64 -18.40 -18.20 -6.23
CA VAL A 64 -17.42 -17.54 -7.09
C VAL A 64 -17.85 -16.08 -7.35
N PRO A 65 -17.01 -15.08 -7.04
CA PRO A 65 -17.32 -13.68 -7.31
C PRO A 65 -17.33 -13.40 -8.81
N ILE A 66 -18.18 -12.45 -9.23
CA ILE A 66 -18.27 -11.95 -10.60
C ILE A 66 -17.06 -11.05 -10.91
N SER A 67 -16.62 -10.24 -9.94
CA SER A 67 -15.45 -9.38 -10.11
C SER A 67 -14.61 -9.25 -8.84
N ILE A 68 -13.29 -9.19 -9.03
CA ILE A 68 -12.32 -8.92 -7.97
C ILE A 68 -11.58 -7.64 -8.32
N ILE A 69 -11.50 -6.73 -7.36
CA ILE A 69 -10.63 -5.57 -7.41
C ILE A 69 -9.40 -5.86 -6.54
N SER A 70 -8.21 -5.70 -7.10
CA SER A 70 -6.96 -5.85 -6.34
C SER A 70 -5.95 -4.80 -6.74
N ASP A 71 -4.91 -4.62 -5.93
CA ASP A 71 -3.74 -3.86 -6.33
C ASP A 71 -2.91 -4.61 -7.40
N ARG A 72 -1.78 -4.02 -7.77
CA ARG A 72 -0.86 -4.60 -8.77
C ARG A 72 0.21 -5.50 -8.15
N ASP A 73 -0.03 -6.09 -6.98
CA ASP A 73 0.88 -7.06 -6.38
C ASP A 73 1.22 -8.18 -7.37
N ALA A 74 2.48 -8.62 -7.37
CA ALA A 74 3.01 -9.63 -8.28
C ALA A 74 2.18 -10.94 -8.24
N ARG A 75 1.59 -11.25 -7.07
CA ARG A 75 0.75 -12.43 -6.85
C ARG A 75 -0.55 -12.34 -7.66
N PHE A 76 -1.22 -11.19 -7.60
CA PHE A 76 -2.47 -10.96 -8.35
C PHE A 76 -2.24 -10.76 -9.85
N THR A 77 -1.07 -10.24 -10.25
CA THR A 77 -0.73 -10.02 -11.67
C THR A 77 -0.17 -11.27 -12.36
N SER A 78 0.10 -12.34 -11.63
CA SER A 78 0.64 -13.60 -12.15
C SER A 78 -0.26 -14.24 -13.21
N ASN A 79 0.35 -14.87 -14.21
CA ASN A 79 -0.39 -15.58 -15.27
C ASN A 79 -1.25 -16.71 -14.71
N PHE A 80 -0.78 -17.37 -13.66
CA PHE A 80 -1.52 -18.40 -12.97
C PHE A 80 -2.82 -17.85 -12.36
N TRP A 81 -2.75 -16.73 -11.62
CA TRP A 81 -3.93 -16.11 -10.99
C TRP A 81 -4.95 -15.61 -12.02
N LYS A 82 -4.46 -15.00 -13.10
CA LYS A 82 -5.30 -14.58 -14.24
C LYS A 82 -6.01 -15.77 -14.89
N SER A 83 -5.28 -16.87 -15.12
CA SER A 83 -5.84 -18.08 -15.72
C SER A 83 -6.90 -18.71 -14.82
N LEU A 84 -6.60 -18.84 -13.52
CA LEU A 84 -7.53 -19.37 -12.51
C LEU A 84 -8.86 -18.59 -12.52
N HIS A 85 -8.81 -17.26 -12.42
CA HIS A 85 -10.03 -16.46 -12.38
C HIS A 85 -10.78 -16.43 -13.72
N LYS A 86 -10.05 -16.48 -14.84
CA LYS A 86 -10.68 -16.66 -16.16
C LYS A 86 -11.46 -17.98 -16.23
N SER A 87 -10.89 -19.08 -15.73
CA SER A 87 -11.55 -20.38 -15.66
C SER A 87 -12.74 -20.41 -14.70
N LEU A 88 -12.68 -19.64 -13.61
CA LEU A 88 -13.80 -19.48 -12.66
C LEU A 88 -14.89 -18.53 -13.19
N GLY A 89 -14.65 -17.80 -14.29
CA GLY A 89 -15.60 -16.80 -14.82
C GLY A 89 -15.58 -15.48 -14.05
N THR A 90 -14.54 -15.21 -13.28
CA THR A 90 -14.36 -13.97 -12.51
C THR A 90 -13.58 -12.94 -13.31
N ARG A 91 -14.07 -11.70 -13.37
CA ARG A 91 -13.34 -10.56 -13.93
C ARG A 91 -12.34 -9.99 -12.92
N LEU A 92 -11.08 -9.82 -13.32
CA LEU A 92 -10.05 -9.15 -12.51
C LEU A 92 -9.91 -7.69 -12.94
N ASP A 93 -10.20 -6.78 -12.03
CA ASP A 93 -10.11 -5.34 -12.22
C ASP A 93 -8.93 -4.81 -11.38
N MET A 94 -7.79 -4.51 -12.02
CA MET A 94 -6.59 -4.02 -11.32
C MET A 94 -6.73 -2.53 -10.97
N SER A 95 -6.50 -2.16 -9.71
CA SER A 95 -6.41 -0.75 -9.33
C SER A 95 -5.19 -0.13 -10.02
N THR A 96 -5.37 1.09 -10.54
CA THR A 96 -4.25 1.90 -11.00
C THR A 96 -3.55 2.46 -9.77
N ALA A 97 -2.22 2.35 -9.70
CA ALA A 97 -1.38 2.78 -8.58
C ALA A 97 -1.60 4.23 -8.09
N TYR A 98 -2.38 5.06 -8.80
CA TYR A 98 -2.63 6.47 -8.49
C TYR A 98 -4.02 7.02 -8.92
N HIS A 99 -5.08 6.20 -9.07
CA HIS A 99 -6.42 6.73 -9.45
C HIS A 99 -7.58 6.27 -8.53
N PRO A 100 -7.84 7.01 -7.43
CA PRO A 100 -8.91 6.72 -6.44
C PRO A 100 -10.34 7.10 -6.87
N GLN A 101 -10.58 7.40 -8.15
CA GLN A 101 -11.65 8.35 -8.46
C GLN A 101 -13.06 7.76 -8.55
N THR A 102 -13.20 6.43 -8.47
CA THR A 102 -14.51 5.77 -8.44
C THR A 102 -14.76 4.92 -7.20
N ASP A 103 -13.73 4.68 -6.36
CA ASP A 103 -13.83 3.86 -5.14
C ASP A 103 -12.92 4.32 -3.97
N GLY A 104 -12.50 5.59 -3.90
CA GLY A 104 -11.59 6.09 -2.84
C GLY A 104 -12.09 5.94 -1.39
N GLN A 105 -13.34 5.51 -1.17
CA GLN A 105 -13.83 5.07 0.14
C GLN A 105 -13.38 3.64 0.47
N SER A 106 -13.44 2.70 -0.48
CA SER A 106 -12.94 1.35 -0.22
C SER A 106 -11.46 1.44 0.09
N GLU A 107 -10.71 2.29 -0.61
CA GLU A 107 -9.28 2.53 -0.38
C GLU A 107 -9.00 3.12 1.01
N ARG A 108 -9.76 4.14 1.47
CA ARG A 108 -9.63 4.64 2.86
C ARG A 108 -10.09 3.63 3.91
N THR A 109 -11.12 2.85 3.63
CA THR A 109 -11.67 1.85 4.56
C THR A 109 -10.70 0.68 4.69
N ILE A 110 -10.14 0.22 3.58
CA ILE A 110 -9.08 -0.79 3.50
C ILE A 110 -7.86 -0.27 4.23
N GLN A 111 -7.37 0.94 3.93
CA GLN A 111 -6.23 1.53 4.65
C GLN A 111 -6.46 1.64 6.17
N THR A 112 -7.65 2.07 6.59
CA THR A 112 -8.01 2.13 8.03
C THR A 112 -8.01 0.74 8.65
N LEU A 113 -8.51 -0.25 7.93
CA LEU A 113 -8.51 -1.65 8.33
C LEU A 113 -7.08 -2.22 8.37
N GLU A 114 -6.22 -1.87 7.42
CA GLU A 114 -4.81 -2.27 7.45
C GLU A 114 -4.07 -1.65 8.63
N ASP A 115 -4.31 -0.37 8.91
CA ASP A 115 -3.69 0.34 10.04
C ASP A 115 -4.18 -0.24 11.37
N MET A 116 -5.47 -0.60 11.46
CA MET A 116 -6.03 -1.36 12.58
C MET A 116 -5.34 -2.72 12.73
N LEU A 117 -5.20 -3.49 11.64
CA LEU A 117 -4.53 -4.79 11.66
C LEU A 117 -3.06 -4.65 12.09
N ARG A 118 -2.34 -3.63 11.60
CA ARG A 118 -0.96 -3.33 12.01
C ARG A 118 -0.88 -3.01 13.50
N ALA A 119 -1.83 -2.23 14.03
CA ALA A 119 -1.89 -1.94 15.46
C ALA A 119 -2.12 -3.21 16.28
N CYS A 120 -3.10 -4.04 15.88
CA CYS A 120 -3.34 -5.35 16.51
C CYS A 120 -2.10 -6.23 16.50
N VAL A 121 -1.38 -6.28 15.38
CA VAL A 121 -0.15 -7.07 15.26
C VAL A 121 0.95 -6.58 16.20
N ILE A 122 1.07 -5.26 16.41
CA ILE A 122 2.02 -4.70 17.37
C ILE A 122 1.66 -5.12 18.80
N ASP A 123 0.38 -5.06 19.16
CA ASP A 123 -0.08 -5.39 20.51
C ASP A 123 -0.01 -6.89 20.82
N PHE A 124 -0.31 -7.75 19.84
CA PHE A 124 -0.31 -9.21 20.00
C PHE A 124 1.07 -9.87 19.78
N GLY A 125 2.07 -9.12 19.33
CA GLY A 125 3.43 -9.61 19.13
C GLY A 125 3.50 -10.78 18.14
N ASP A 126 4.29 -11.81 18.44
CA ASP A 126 4.46 -13.00 17.58
C ASP A 126 3.23 -13.92 17.52
N SER A 127 2.22 -13.67 18.34
CA SER A 127 0.98 -14.46 18.44
C SER A 127 -0.20 -13.89 17.64
N TRP A 128 0.03 -12.84 16.83
CA TRP A 128 -1.04 -12.13 16.12
C TRP A 128 -1.90 -13.04 15.23
N GLU A 129 -1.32 -14.10 14.64
CA GLU A 129 -2.04 -15.07 13.81
C GLU A 129 -3.18 -15.76 14.57
N ASN A 130 -2.96 -16.10 15.85
CA ASN A 130 -3.97 -16.75 16.68
C ASN A 130 -5.15 -15.81 17.03
N HIS A 131 -4.92 -14.49 16.94
CA HIS A 131 -5.90 -13.47 17.28
C HIS A 131 -6.68 -12.98 16.06
N LEU A 132 -6.23 -13.27 14.83
CA LEU A 132 -6.92 -12.87 13.61
C LEU A 132 -8.41 -13.24 13.57
N PRO A 133 -8.84 -14.45 13.98
CA PRO A 133 -10.26 -14.78 14.01
C PRO A 133 -11.07 -13.85 14.92
N LEU A 134 -10.50 -13.40 16.04
CA LEU A 134 -11.14 -12.48 16.97
C LEU A 134 -11.18 -11.05 16.40
N VAL A 135 -10.12 -10.64 15.68
CA VAL A 135 -10.09 -9.34 15.00
C VAL A 135 -11.11 -9.31 13.86
N GLU A 136 -11.20 -10.37 13.06
CA GLU A 136 -12.21 -10.52 12.00
C GLU A 136 -13.62 -10.49 12.59
N PHE A 137 -13.86 -11.25 13.66
CA PHE A 137 -15.13 -11.25 14.37
C PHE A 137 -15.49 -9.84 14.88
N SER A 138 -14.54 -9.13 15.48
CA SER A 138 -14.77 -7.79 16.01
C SER A 138 -15.08 -6.78 14.90
N TYR A 139 -14.33 -6.84 13.79
CA TYR A 139 -14.55 -6.00 12.61
C TYR A 139 -15.94 -6.26 12.00
N ASN A 140 -16.27 -7.52 11.71
CA ASN A 140 -17.54 -7.88 11.07
C ASN A 140 -18.77 -7.58 11.93
N ASN A 141 -18.59 -7.44 13.25
CA ASN A 141 -19.67 -7.09 14.18
C ASN A 141 -19.69 -5.62 14.60
N SER A 142 -18.71 -4.82 14.17
CA SER A 142 -18.66 -3.38 14.45
C SER A 142 -19.57 -2.62 13.50
N TYR A 143 -20.08 -1.47 13.93
CA TYR A 143 -20.95 -0.64 13.11
C TYR A 143 -20.17 0.09 12.02
N HIS A 144 -20.62 0.00 10.76
CA HIS A 144 -20.03 0.71 9.64
C HIS A 144 -20.95 1.82 9.13
N THR A 145 -20.50 3.07 9.22
CA THR A 145 -21.26 4.26 8.82
C THR A 145 -21.69 4.25 7.35
N SER A 146 -20.92 3.62 6.47
CA SER A 146 -21.21 3.56 5.03
C SER A 146 -22.43 2.71 4.68
N ILE A 147 -22.70 1.66 5.46
CA ILE A 147 -23.84 0.75 5.29
C ILE A 147 -24.89 0.93 6.39
N GLN A 148 -24.59 1.73 7.42
CA GLN A 148 -25.40 1.97 8.61
C GLN A 148 -25.83 0.70 9.35
N ALA A 149 -24.96 -0.31 9.35
CA ALA A 149 -25.17 -1.62 9.97
C ALA A 149 -23.80 -2.26 10.25
N ALA A 150 -23.78 -3.36 11.01
CA ALA A 150 -22.61 -4.21 11.08
C ALA A 150 -22.47 -5.07 9.81
N PRO A 151 -21.26 -5.34 9.30
CA PRO A 151 -21.06 -6.20 8.15
C PRO A 151 -21.72 -7.58 8.26
N PHE A 152 -21.72 -8.18 9.46
CA PHE A 152 -22.40 -9.44 9.77
C PHE A 152 -23.91 -9.32 9.57
N GLU A 153 -24.52 -8.24 10.07
CA GLU A 153 -25.95 -8.00 9.90
C GLU A 153 -26.30 -7.79 8.43
N ALA A 154 -25.46 -7.06 7.69
CA ALA A 154 -25.63 -6.88 6.26
C ALA A 154 -25.51 -8.20 5.49
N LEU A 155 -24.59 -9.08 5.89
CA LEU A 155 -24.36 -10.38 5.25
C LEU A 155 -25.45 -11.39 5.56
N TYR A 156 -25.85 -11.56 6.82
CA TYR A 156 -26.78 -12.61 7.24
C TYR A 156 -28.22 -12.13 7.41
N GLY A 157 -28.47 -10.82 7.36
CA GLY A 157 -29.77 -10.24 7.60
C GLY A 157 -30.21 -10.24 9.07
N ARG A 158 -29.33 -10.61 10.01
CA ARG A 158 -29.62 -10.63 11.45
C ARG A 158 -28.40 -10.19 12.24
N LYS A 159 -28.60 -9.59 13.42
CA LYS A 159 -27.51 -9.27 14.34
C LYS A 159 -26.79 -10.55 14.80
N CYS A 160 -25.49 -10.47 15.04
CA CYS A 160 -24.72 -11.57 15.58
C CYS A 160 -25.10 -11.82 17.04
N ARG A 161 -25.16 -13.10 17.43
CA ARG A 161 -25.30 -13.50 18.83
C ARG A 161 -23.91 -13.62 19.44
N SER A 162 -23.53 -12.66 20.27
CA SER A 162 -22.28 -12.68 21.03
C SER A 162 -22.58 -12.69 22.53
N PRO A 163 -21.75 -13.29 23.40
CA PRO A 163 -21.95 -13.29 24.85
C PRO A 163 -22.16 -11.90 25.47
N VAL A 164 -21.65 -10.85 24.81
CA VAL A 164 -21.80 -9.44 25.23
C VAL A 164 -23.17 -8.87 24.84
N CYS A 165 -23.88 -9.48 23.88
CA CYS A 165 -25.17 -9.05 23.35
C CYS A 165 -26.26 -10.14 23.46
N TRP A 166 -26.21 -11.01 24.48
CA TRP A 166 -27.24 -12.03 24.73
C TRP A 166 -28.58 -11.45 25.22
N ALA A 167 -28.59 -10.21 25.70
CA ALA A 167 -29.75 -9.61 26.38
C ALA A 167 -30.89 -9.14 25.45
N GLU A 168 -30.68 -9.03 24.13
CA GLU A 168 -31.67 -8.35 23.26
C GLU A 168 -32.83 -9.20 22.75
N ILE A 169 -32.89 -10.52 22.97
CA ILE A 169 -34.01 -11.30 22.42
C ILE A 169 -34.48 -12.40 23.37
N GLY A 170 -35.35 -12.01 24.29
CA GLY A 170 -36.55 -12.82 24.54
C GLY A 170 -37.45 -12.71 23.30
N ASP A 171 -37.85 -13.87 22.79
CA ASP A 171 -38.79 -14.11 21.69
C ASP A 171 -38.54 -13.44 20.33
N ASN A 172 -38.13 -14.27 19.38
CA ASN A 172 -38.85 -14.46 18.11
C ASN A 172 -38.29 -15.70 17.39
N GLN A 173 -38.98 -16.82 17.57
CA GLN A 173 -38.96 -17.92 16.60
C GLN A 173 -39.48 -17.35 15.28
N ILE A 174 -38.62 -17.17 14.29
CA ILE A 174 -39.06 -16.92 12.91
C ILE A 174 -38.53 -18.08 12.07
N THR A 175 -39.41 -19.03 11.83
CA THR A 175 -39.20 -20.19 10.97
C THR A 175 -40.12 -20.00 9.76
N GLY A 176 -39.65 -19.35 8.68
CA GLY A 176 -40.46 -19.10 7.48
C GLY A 176 -39.78 -18.31 6.34
N PRO A 177 -40.45 -18.15 5.17
CA PRO A 177 -39.97 -17.42 3.98
C PRO A 177 -39.78 -15.90 4.19
N GLU A 178 -40.24 -15.39 5.32
CA GLU A 178 -40.12 -13.99 5.74
C GLU A 178 -38.66 -13.54 5.88
N LEU A 179 -37.75 -14.47 6.25
CA LEU A 179 -36.32 -14.19 6.35
C LEU A 179 -35.67 -13.91 4.98
N VAL A 180 -36.18 -14.53 3.91
CA VAL A 180 -35.75 -14.25 2.53
C VAL A 180 -36.24 -12.86 2.08
N HIS A 181 -37.46 -12.50 2.46
CA HIS A 181 -38.00 -11.17 2.19
C HIS A 181 -37.23 -10.08 2.94
N GLU A 182 -37.05 -10.24 4.25
CA GLU A 182 -36.29 -9.31 5.11
C GLU A 182 -34.84 -9.15 4.63
N THR A 183 -34.18 -10.25 4.26
CA THR A 183 -32.81 -10.19 3.72
C THR A 183 -32.75 -9.46 2.38
N THR A 184 -33.76 -9.62 1.52
CA THR A 184 -33.85 -8.92 0.22
C THR A 184 -34.08 -7.42 0.42
N GLU A 185 -34.95 -7.02 1.35
CA GLU A 185 -35.19 -5.61 1.69
C GLU A 185 -33.93 -4.96 2.27
N LYS A 186 -33.22 -5.64 3.18
CA LYS A 186 -31.96 -5.15 3.74
C LYS A 186 -30.91 -4.93 2.64
N ILE A 187 -30.82 -5.81 1.65
CA ILE A 187 -29.91 -5.63 0.51
C ILE A 187 -30.26 -4.37 -0.29
N VAL A 188 -31.55 -4.11 -0.55
CA VAL A 188 -31.99 -2.89 -1.22
C VAL A 188 -31.61 -1.65 -0.42
N GLN A 189 -31.83 -1.66 0.89
CA GLN A 189 -31.44 -0.56 1.78
C GLN A 189 -29.93 -0.32 1.77
N ILE A 190 -29.11 -1.36 1.86
CA ILE A 190 -27.64 -1.26 1.81
C ILE A 190 -27.19 -0.64 0.49
N ARG A 191 -27.76 -1.06 -0.65
CA ARG A 191 -27.47 -0.47 -1.96
C ARG A 191 -27.78 1.02 -2.01
N ASN A 192 -28.95 1.43 -1.51
CA ASN A 192 -29.35 2.84 -1.47
C ASN A 192 -28.42 3.66 -0.57
N ARG A 193 -28.03 3.12 0.59
CA ARG A 193 -27.09 3.77 1.52
C ARG A 193 -25.71 3.93 0.90
N MET A 194 -25.19 2.91 0.21
CA MET A 194 -23.92 2.99 -0.50
C MET A 194 -23.97 4.04 -1.62
N ALA A 195 -25.05 4.09 -2.40
CA ALA A 195 -25.24 5.11 -3.43
C ALA A 195 -25.21 6.52 -2.84
N ALA A 196 -26.00 6.77 -1.78
CA ALA A 196 -26.02 8.05 -1.10
C ALA A 196 -24.65 8.43 -0.49
N ALA A 197 -23.92 7.46 0.08
CA ALA A 197 -22.58 7.70 0.60
C ALA A 197 -21.59 8.09 -0.52
N ARG A 198 -21.67 7.42 -1.68
CA ARG A 198 -20.86 7.73 -2.86
C ARG A 198 -21.18 9.13 -3.42
N ASP A 199 -22.45 9.50 -3.50
CA ASP A 199 -22.87 10.80 -4.00
C ASP A 199 -22.44 11.93 -3.07
N ARG A 200 -22.57 11.76 -1.75
CA ARG A 200 -22.04 12.70 -0.76
C ARG A 200 -20.54 12.91 -0.93
N GLN A 201 -19.78 11.82 -1.11
CA GLN A 201 -18.33 11.90 -1.32
C GLN A 201 -17.96 12.60 -2.63
N LYS A 202 -18.65 12.25 -3.73
CA LYS A 202 -18.48 12.92 -5.02
C LYS A 202 -18.72 14.42 -4.87
N SER A 203 -19.81 14.82 -4.21
CA SER A 203 -20.12 16.22 -3.95
C SER A 203 -19.05 16.93 -3.10
N TYR A 204 -18.46 16.24 -2.11
CA TYR A 204 -17.40 16.80 -1.27
C TYR A 204 -16.08 16.95 -2.04
N ALA A 205 -15.71 15.94 -2.83
CA ALA A 205 -14.52 15.98 -3.68
C ALA A 205 -14.62 17.03 -4.78
N ASP A 206 -15.78 17.13 -5.43
CA ASP A 206 -16.05 18.11 -6.49
C ASP A 206 -16.06 19.54 -5.95
N LYS A 207 -16.63 19.78 -4.75
CA LYS A 207 -16.60 21.10 -4.08
C LYS A 207 -15.19 21.58 -3.70
N HIS A 208 -14.26 20.67 -3.42
CA HIS A 208 -12.90 21.01 -2.99
C HIS A 208 -11.86 20.89 -4.13
N ARG A 209 -12.27 20.46 -5.33
CA ARG A 209 -11.42 20.43 -6.51
C ARG A 209 -11.37 21.81 -7.16
N LYS A 210 -10.25 22.51 -7.00
CA LYS A 210 -9.88 23.58 -7.95
C LYS A 210 -9.33 22.90 -9.21
N PRO A 211 -9.90 23.11 -10.40
CA PRO A 211 -9.25 22.67 -11.63
C PRO A 211 -7.97 23.50 -11.81
N LEU A 212 -6.81 22.92 -11.49
CA LEU A 212 -5.55 23.47 -11.95
C LEU A 212 -5.44 23.09 -13.42
N GLU A 213 -5.73 24.03 -14.32
CA GLU A 213 -5.46 23.83 -15.74
C GLU A 213 -4.12 24.50 -16.09
N PHE A 214 -3.26 23.73 -16.75
CA PHE A 214 -2.02 24.23 -17.35
C PHE A 214 -2.16 24.33 -18.87
N GLN A 215 -1.46 25.28 -19.47
CA GLN A 215 -1.38 25.44 -20.92
C GLN A 215 -0.05 24.87 -21.46
N VAL A 216 -0.03 24.54 -22.75
CA VAL A 216 1.22 24.18 -23.44
C VAL A 216 2.16 25.39 -23.40
N GLY A 217 3.42 25.17 -23.03
CA GLY A 217 4.41 26.23 -22.78
C GLY A 217 4.46 26.74 -21.33
N ASP A 218 3.51 26.38 -20.46
CA ASP A 218 3.64 26.69 -19.02
C ASP A 218 4.83 25.93 -18.42
N ARG A 219 5.62 26.61 -17.57
CA ARG A 219 6.65 25.97 -16.76
C ARG A 219 6.05 25.44 -15.46
N VAL A 220 6.31 24.17 -15.15
CA VAL A 220 5.78 23.50 -13.97
C VAL A 220 6.87 22.78 -13.19
N LEU A 221 6.73 22.77 -11.87
CA LEU A 221 7.59 21.99 -10.98
C LEU A 221 6.96 20.61 -10.80
N LEU A 222 7.77 19.55 -10.89
CA LEU A 222 7.32 18.16 -10.71
C LEU A 222 7.50 17.73 -9.25
N LYS A 223 6.46 17.19 -8.62
CA LYS A 223 6.48 16.74 -7.22
C LYS A 223 7.32 15.46 -7.07
N VAL A 224 8.22 15.44 -6.09
CA VAL A 224 9.02 14.25 -5.69
C VAL A 224 8.59 13.73 -4.32
N SER A 225 8.55 12.40 -4.17
CA SER A 225 8.16 11.73 -2.92
C SER A 225 9.39 11.37 -2.09
N PRO A 226 9.47 11.74 -0.80
CA PRO A 226 10.55 11.28 0.08
C PRO A 226 10.36 9.80 0.44
N TRP A 227 11.44 9.02 0.46
CA TRP A 227 11.41 7.62 0.93
C TRP A 227 11.39 7.53 2.47
N LYS A 228 10.72 6.50 3.02
CA LYS A 228 10.89 6.04 4.42
C LYS A 228 11.79 4.79 4.37
N GLY A 229 13.07 4.92 4.72
CA GLY A 229 14.05 3.82 4.67
C GLY A 229 15.49 4.34 4.70
N VAL A 230 16.49 3.43 4.70
CA VAL A 230 17.94 3.70 4.94
C VAL A 230 18.64 4.45 3.79
N ILE A 231 18.03 5.52 3.30
CA ILE A 231 18.65 6.57 2.50
C ILE A 231 18.13 7.85 3.13
N ARG A 232 18.90 8.38 4.09
CA ARG A 232 18.58 9.66 4.70
C ARG A 232 19.15 10.73 3.79
N PHE A 233 18.27 11.55 3.23
CA PHE A 233 18.64 12.91 2.85
C PHE A 233 19.47 13.53 3.99
N GLY A 234 20.61 14.14 3.68
CA GLY A 234 21.46 14.88 4.63
C GLY A 234 20.76 16.02 5.38
N LYS A 235 19.44 16.23 5.20
CA LYS A 235 18.61 17.12 6.02
C LYS A 235 17.32 16.42 6.46
N ARG A 236 17.09 16.40 7.78
CA ARG A 236 15.81 16.01 8.43
C ARG A 236 14.61 16.74 7.81
N GLY A 237 13.41 16.20 8.08
CA GLY A 237 12.12 16.72 7.62
C GLY A 237 11.93 18.24 7.70
N LYS A 238 10.93 18.72 6.94
CA LYS A 238 10.58 20.14 6.67
C LYS A 238 11.46 20.85 5.62
N LEU A 239 12.66 20.35 5.27
CA LEU A 239 13.61 21.01 4.34
C LEU A 239 14.03 20.21 3.08
N SER A 240 13.43 19.05 2.78
CA SER A 240 13.66 18.33 1.51
C SER A 240 12.96 19.04 0.33
N PRO A 241 13.57 19.18 -0.86
CA PRO A 241 12.88 19.71 -2.02
C PRO A 241 11.69 18.80 -2.33
N ARG A 242 10.48 19.33 -2.24
CA ARG A 242 9.24 18.59 -2.56
C ARG A 242 8.94 18.59 -4.05
N TYR A 243 9.64 19.43 -4.81
CA TYR A 243 9.44 19.64 -6.23
C TYR A 243 10.80 19.82 -6.92
N VAL A 244 10.91 19.33 -8.16
CA VAL A 244 12.12 19.39 -9.01
C VAL A 244 11.80 20.02 -10.36
N GLY A 245 12.84 20.63 -10.96
CA GLY A 245 12.76 21.34 -12.23
C GLY A 245 11.90 22.60 -12.16
N PRO A 246 12.05 23.49 -13.14
CA PRO A 246 10.88 23.88 -13.92
C PRO A 246 10.93 23.25 -15.31
N PHE A 247 10.05 22.29 -15.57
CA PHE A 247 9.89 21.64 -16.86
C PHE A 247 8.80 22.33 -17.69
N GLU A 248 8.99 22.36 -19.00
CA GLU A 248 8.03 22.92 -19.93
C GLU A 248 6.98 21.86 -20.30
N ILE A 249 5.70 22.25 -20.34
CA ILE A 249 4.62 21.39 -20.84
C ILE A 249 4.65 21.40 -22.37
N LEU A 250 4.93 20.25 -22.99
CA LEU A 250 4.92 20.07 -24.44
C LEU A 250 3.52 19.86 -24.99
N LYS A 251 2.71 19.06 -24.30
CA LYS A 251 1.37 18.69 -24.79
C LYS A 251 0.43 18.34 -23.64
N ARG A 252 -0.85 18.73 -23.78
CA ARG A 252 -1.94 18.20 -22.96
C ARG A 252 -2.45 16.91 -23.59
N ILE A 253 -2.24 15.77 -22.92
CA ILE A 253 -2.66 14.44 -23.41
C ILE A 253 -4.12 14.17 -23.03
N GLY A 254 -4.58 14.71 -21.89
CA GLY A 254 -5.97 14.61 -21.47
C GLY A 254 -6.38 15.71 -20.48
N PRO A 255 -7.60 15.67 -19.93
CA PRO A 255 -8.09 16.68 -19.01
C PRO A 255 -7.19 16.89 -17.79
N VAL A 256 -6.49 15.84 -17.36
CA VAL A 256 -5.68 15.78 -16.14
C VAL A 256 -4.24 15.30 -16.35
N ALA A 257 -3.79 15.12 -17.59
CA ALA A 257 -2.46 14.56 -17.90
C ALA A 257 -1.70 15.42 -18.91
N TYR A 258 -0.44 15.72 -18.59
CA TYR A 258 0.43 16.63 -19.33
C TYR A 258 1.78 15.98 -19.61
N GLN A 259 2.29 16.16 -20.83
CA GLN A 259 3.61 15.72 -21.24
C GLN A 259 4.63 16.84 -20.97
N LEU A 260 5.72 16.51 -20.29
CA LEU A 260 6.79 17.45 -19.94
C LEU A 260 8.01 17.24 -20.82
N LYS A 261 8.74 18.32 -21.09
CA LYS A 261 10.08 18.27 -21.67
C LYS A 261 11.07 17.88 -20.58
N LEU A 262 11.38 16.59 -20.50
CA LEU A 262 12.38 16.06 -19.57
C LEU A 262 13.80 16.17 -20.16
N PRO A 263 14.83 16.44 -19.33
CA PRO A 263 16.23 16.32 -19.70
C PRO A 263 16.65 14.87 -20.00
N ASP A 264 17.75 14.68 -20.73
CA ASP A 264 18.28 13.36 -21.12
C ASP A 264 18.65 12.49 -19.90
N GLU A 265 18.97 13.12 -18.76
CA GLU A 265 19.25 12.47 -17.48
C GLU A 265 18.01 11.78 -16.89
N LEU A 266 16.80 12.15 -17.33
CA LEU A 266 15.53 11.55 -16.91
C LEU A 266 14.87 10.74 -18.04
N SER A 267 15.62 10.35 -19.08
CA SER A 267 15.14 9.58 -20.24
C SER A 267 14.52 8.22 -19.89
N GLY A 268 14.85 7.64 -18.72
CA GLY A 268 14.22 6.43 -18.20
C GLY A 268 12.84 6.64 -17.56
N VAL A 269 12.41 7.89 -17.36
CA VAL A 269 11.12 8.24 -16.74
C VAL A 269 10.09 8.56 -17.82
N GLN A 270 8.87 8.04 -17.66
CA GLN A 270 7.75 8.41 -18.53
C GLN A 270 7.49 9.92 -18.44
N ASP A 271 7.41 10.58 -19.59
CA ASP A 271 7.30 12.03 -19.71
C ASP A 271 5.87 12.57 -19.50
N VAL A 272 4.91 11.70 -19.20
CA VAL A 272 3.49 12.03 -18.98
C VAL A 272 3.15 12.00 -17.50
N PHE A 273 2.71 13.15 -16.97
CA PHE A 273 2.41 13.32 -15.56
C PHE A 273 0.98 13.80 -15.32
N HIS A 274 0.39 13.33 -14.22
CA HIS A 274 -0.93 13.79 -13.77
C HIS A 274 -0.83 15.19 -13.15
N VAL A 275 -1.86 16.02 -13.35
CA VAL A 275 -1.97 17.43 -12.90
C VAL A 275 -1.68 17.63 -11.41
N SER A 276 -1.97 16.63 -10.57
CA SER A 276 -1.69 16.67 -9.12
C SER A 276 -0.21 16.64 -8.75
N ASN A 277 0.63 16.17 -9.67
CA ASN A 277 2.07 16.11 -9.49
C ASN A 277 2.76 17.37 -10.02
N LEU A 278 2.01 18.30 -10.62
CA LEU A 278 2.52 19.52 -11.22
C LEU A 278 2.14 20.72 -10.38
N LYS A 279 3.06 21.68 -10.26
CA LYS A 279 2.81 22.97 -9.61
C LYS A 279 3.20 24.09 -10.58
N LYS A 280 2.32 25.07 -10.78
CA LYS A 280 2.60 26.23 -11.67
C LYS A 280 3.84 26.95 -11.16
N CYS A 281 4.85 27.12 -12.00
CA CYS A 281 6.01 27.94 -11.71
C CYS A 281 5.67 29.37 -12.12
N LEU A 282 5.63 30.32 -11.17
CA LEU A 282 5.31 31.73 -11.43
C LEU A 282 6.56 32.59 -11.72
N SER A 283 7.72 31.95 -11.90
CA SER A 283 9.06 32.49 -12.20
C SER A 283 9.60 33.60 -11.28
N ASP A 284 10.72 33.30 -10.63
CA ASP A 284 11.98 34.06 -10.76
C ASP A 284 13.14 33.05 -10.59
N GLU A 285 14.24 33.23 -11.31
CA GLU A 285 15.35 32.28 -11.51
C GLU A 285 16.19 31.95 -10.24
N THR A 286 15.73 32.31 -9.04
CA THR A 286 16.55 32.29 -7.81
C THR A 286 16.30 31.11 -6.87
N LEU A 287 15.50 30.11 -7.27
CA LEU A 287 15.33 28.84 -6.54
C LEU A 287 15.64 27.62 -7.42
N ILE A 288 16.58 27.78 -8.35
CA ILE A 288 17.11 26.66 -9.13
C ILE A 288 17.98 25.83 -8.17
N VAL A 289 17.51 24.63 -7.82
CA VAL A 289 18.46 23.56 -7.46
C VAL A 289 18.94 23.01 -8.81
N PRO A 290 20.20 23.22 -9.21
CA PRO A 290 20.71 22.69 -10.46
C PRO A 290 20.48 21.17 -10.51
N LEU A 291 19.94 20.66 -11.62
CA LEU A 291 19.73 19.23 -11.85
C LEU A 291 21.04 18.42 -11.77
N GLU A 292 22.20 19.09 -11.88
CA GLU A 292 23.54 18.54 -11.68
C GLU A 292 23.80 18.01 -10.26
N GLU A 293 22.95 18.36 -9.27
CA GLU A 293 23.13 17.95 -7.87
C GLU A 293 22.36 16.68 -7.46
N ILE A 294 21.58 16.07 -8.37
CA ILE A 294 20.61 15.03 -8.01
C ILE A 294 20.66 13.86 -9.00
N GLN A 295 21.29 12.74 -8.62
CA GLN A 295 21.13 11.48 -9.35
C GLN A 295 19.80 10.84 -8.97
N VAL A 296 18.93 10.62 -9.95
CA VAL A 296 17.60 10.02 -9.77
C VAL A 296 17.49 8.73 -10.58
N ASP A 297 16.95 7.66 -10.01
CA ASP A 297 16.67 6.42 -10.75
C ASP A 297 15.32 6.43 -11.48
N GLU A 298 15.05 5.34 -12.21
CA GLU A 298 13.86 5.11 -13.04
C GLU A 298 12.51 5.27 -12.30
N GLN A 299 12.50 5.27 -10.97
CA GLN A 299 11.31 5.47 -10.13
C GLN A 299 11.31 6.83 -9.40
N LEU A 300 12.12 7.78 -9.85
CA LEU A 300 12.28 9.11 -9.27
C LEU A 300 12.96 9.09 -7.87
N ARG A 301 13.92 8.18 -7.60
CA ARG A 301 14.62 8.06 -6.31
C ARG A 301 16.06 8.58 -6.33
N PHE A 302 16.46 9.33 -5.30
CA PHE A 302 17.81 9.91 -5.15
C PHE A 302 18.88 8.84 -4.83
N ILE A 303 20.05 8.90 -5.47
CA ILE A 303 21.20 8.01 -5.23
C ILE A 303 22.37 8.82 -4.62
N GLU A 304 22.87 8.42 -3.45
CA GLU A 304 24.17 8.86 -2.91
C GLU A 304 25.14 7.66 -2.90
N GLU A 305 26.36 7.84 -3.41
CA GLU A 305 27.36 6.78 -3.51
C GLU A 305 28.28 6.74 -2.26
N PRO A 306 28.45 5.55 -1.63
CA PRO A 306 29.39 5.38 -0.53
C PRO A 306 30.83 5.33 -1.06
N ALA A 307 31.72 6.10 -0.43
CA ALA A 307 33.10 6.27 -0.88
C ALA A 307 34.05 5.23 -0.29
N GLU A 308 34.00 5.03 1.02
CA GLU A 308 34.97 4.20 1.74
C GLU A 308 34.41 3.72 3.09
N ILE A 309 34.88 2.56 3.55
CA ILE A 309 34.65 2.10 4.92
C ILE A 309 35.82 2.54 5.79
N MET A 310 35.55 3.43 6.73
CA MET A 310 36.56 4.01 7.60
C MET A 310 36.82 3.21 8.87
N ASP A 311 35.82 2.50 9.37
CA ASP A 311 35.92 1.85 10.68
C ASP A 311 34.95 0.66 10.78
N ARG A 312 35.22 -0.26 11.71
CA ARG A 312 34.39 -1.44 11.97
C ARG A 312 34.24 -1.64 13.48
N GLU A 313 32.99 -1.76 13.94
CA GLU A 313 32.66 -1.98 15.34
C GLU A 313 31.66 -3.13 15.46
N VAL A 314 31.69 -3.86 16.59
CA VAL A 314 30.71 -4.92 16.88
C VAL A 314 29.83 -4.46 18.03
N LYS A 315 28.58 -4.14 17.72
CA LYS A 315 27.60 -3.74 18.74
C LYS A 315 27.11 -5.00 19.47
N GLN A 316 27.45 -5.13 20.74
CA GLN A 316 26.95 -6.21 21.60
C GLN A 316 25.54 -5.89 22.12
N LEU A 317 24.62 -6.84 21.91
CA LEU A 317 23.30 -6.90 22.53
C LEU A 317 23.22 -8.13 23.45
N LYS A 318 22.21 -8.19 24.32
CA LYS A 318 22.05 -9.25 25.33
C LYS A 318 22.11 -10.69 24.78
N GLN A 319 21.78 -10.90 23.51
CA GLN A 319 21.75 -12.22 22.85
C GLN A 319 22.45 -12.25 21.47
N SER A 320 23.04 -11.15 21.00
CA SER A 320 23.62 -11.11 19.66
C SER A 320 24.75 -10.09 19.52
N LYS A 321 25.62 -10.32 18.53
CA LYS A 321 26.70 -9.42 18.13
C LYS A 321 26.39 -8.93 16.72
N ILE A 322 26.22 -7.61 16.54
CA ILE A 322 25.91 -7.01 15.24
C ILE A 322 27.14 -6.25 14.74
N PRO A 323 27.82 -6.73 13.70
CA PRO A 323 28.88 -5.99 13.04
C PRO A 323 28.33 -4.77 12.31
N ILE A 324 28.92 -3.61 12.56
CA ILE A 324 28.60 -2.34 11.92
C ILE A 324 29.88 -1.73 11.34
N VAL A 325 29.74 -1.06 10.21
CA VAL A 325 30.84 -0.37 9.51
C VAL A 325 30.55 1.12 9.44
N LYS A 326 31.58 1.94 9.65
CA LYS A 326 31.51 3.38 9.47
C LYS A 326 31.79 3.69 8.02
N VAL A 327 30.80 4.20 7.31
CA VAL A 327 30.85 4.49 5.88
C VAL A 327 31.04 5.99 5.72
N ARG A 328 32.04 6.37 4.93
CA ARG A 328 32.21 7.72 4.42
C ARG A 328 31.44 7.85 3.12
N TRP A 329 30.59 8.86 3.03
CA TRP A 329 29.82 9.17 1.83
C TRP A 329 30.46 10.34 1.09
N ASN A 330 30.55 10.23 -0.24
CA ASN A 330 31.03 11.32 -1.08
C ASN A 330 29.89 12.31 -1.31
N SER A 331 29.68 13.22 -0.36
CA SER A 331 28.79 14.37 -0.54
C SER A 331 29.60 15.60 -0.95
N ARG A 332 29.13 16.34 -1.98
CA ARG A 332 29.75 17.61 -2.40
C ARG A 332 29.63 18.73 -1.35
N ARG A 333 28.94 18.49 -0.22
CA ARG A 333 28.84 19.42 0.93
C ARG A 333 29.77 19.08 2.10
N GLY A 334 30.62 18.06 1.94
CA GLY A 334 31.58 17.60 2.94
C GLY A 334 31.46 16.10 3.20
N PRO A 335 32.49 15.46 3.79
CA PRO A 335 32.43 14.04 4.10
C PRO A 335 31.39 13.78 5.20
N GLU A 336 30.36 13.01 4.87
CA GLU A 336 29.39 12.51 5.85
C GLU A 336 29.79 11.10 6.31
N PHE A 337 29.63 10.82 7.60
CA PHE A 337 30.00 9.54 8.20
C PHE A 337 28.80 8.91 8.88
N THR A 338 28.42 7.70 8.48
CA THR A 338 27.34 6.96 9.15
C THR A 338 27.80 5.55 9.53
N TRP A 339 27.24 5.03 10.63
CA TRP A 339 27.41 3.64 11.02
C TRP A 339 26.28 2.81 10.42
N GLU A 340 26.61 1.93 9.49
CA GLU A 340 25.67 1.05 8.80
C GLU A 340 25.97 -0.40 9.15
N ARG A 341 24.98 -1.29 9.02
CA ARG A 341 25.23 -2.71 9.25
C ARG A 341 26.12 -3.29 8.15
N GLU A 342 27.13 -4.05 8.57
CA GLU A 342 28.12 -4.63 7.65
C GLU A 342 27.48 -5.56 6.61
N ASP A 343 26.50 -6.38 7.03
CA ASP A 343 25.80 -7.32 6.14
C ASP A 343 25.01 -6.62 5.03
N GLN A 344 24.38 -5.49 5.33
CA GLN A 344 23.64 -4.69 4.34
C GLN A 344 24.57 -3.95 3.39
N MET A 345 25.68 -3.40 3.92
CA MET A 345 26.69 -2.72 3.11
C MET A 345 27.42 -3.69 2.19
N MET A 346 27.76 -4.89 2.67
CA MET A 346 28.42 -5.92 1.86
C MET A 346 27.51 -6.43 0.74
N LYS A 347 26.21 -6.55 0.98
CA LYS A 347 25.24 -6.96 -0.04
C LYS A 347 25.04 -5.91 -1.14
N LYS A 348 25.07 -4.63 -0.78
CA LYS A 348 24.82 -3.51 -1.71
C LYS A 348 26.08 -2.99 -2.40
N TYR A 349 27.19 -2.93 -1.68
CA TYR A 349 28.46 -2.34 -2.12
C TYR A 349 29.65 -3.27 -1.82
N PRO A 350 29.67 -4.49 -2.41
CA PRO A 350 30.69 -5.49 -2.13
C PRO A 350 32.12 -5.04 -2.52
N HIS A 351 32.25 -4.05 -3.41
CA HIS A 351 33.55 -3.51 -3.82
C HIS A 351 34.27 -2.75 -2.70
N LEU A 352 33.55 -2.17 -1.73
CA LEU A 352 34.13 -1.44 -0.60
C LEU A 352 34.85 -2.34 0.42
N PHE A 353 34.63 -3.64 0.35
CA PHE A 353 35.16 -4.62 1.30
C PHE A 353 36.38 -5.41 0.76
N LYS A 354 36.87 -5.09 -0.45
CA LYS A 354 37.92 -5.87 -1.13
C LYS A 354 39.36 -5.42 -0.84
N THR A 355 39.58 -4.36 -0.04
CA THR A 355 40.90 -3.68 0.06
C THR A 355 41.64 -3.87 1.39
N THR A 356 41.80 -5.11 1.86
CA THR A 356 42.73 -5.42 2.98
C THR A 356 43.46 -6.73 2.72
N ALA A 357 44.26 -6.76 1.65
CA ALA A 357 45.22 -7.84 1.39
C ALA A 357 46.37 -7.29 0.52
N THR A 358 47.16 -6.35 1.05
CA THR A 358 48.48 -5.93 0.55
C THR A 358 48.98 -4.79 1.43
N ASN A 359 49.75 -5.11 2.48
CA ASN A 359 50.86 -4.31 3.02
C ASN A 359 51.35 -4.85 4.37
N THR A 360 52.21 -5.86 4.30
CA THR A 360 53.27 -6.31 5.24
C THR A 360 53.86 -7.52 4.52
N GLU A 361 55.08 -7.57 3.99
CA GLU A 361 56.37 -7.11 4.50
C GLU A 361 57.32 -6.79 3.31
N SER A 362 57.89 -5.59 3.30
CA SER A 362 59.17 -5.31 2.63
C SER A 362 59.80 -4.03 3.18
N ALA A 363 60.46 -4.13 4.34
CA ALA A 363 61.62 -3.30 4.67
C ALA A 363 62.28 -3.74 5.99
N ARG A 364 63.42 -4.42 5.84
CA ARG A 364 64.63 -4.49 6.69
C ARG A 364 64.55 -5.13 8.08
#